data_AF-A0A7S0HES2-F1
#
_entry.id   AF-A0A7S0HES2-F1
#
_cell.length_a   1.000
_cell.length_b   1.000
_cell.length_c   1.000
_cell.angle_alpha   90.00
_cell.angle_beta   90.00
_cell.angle_gamma   90.00
#
_symmetry.space_group_name_H-M   'P 1'
#
loop_
_entity.id
_entity.type
_entity.pdbx_description
1 polymer ?
#
loop_
_entity_poly.entity_id
_entity_poly.type
_entity_poly.pdbx_seq_one_letter_code
_entity_poly.pdbx_strand_id
1 'polypeptide(L)'
;AHERTIHTDVLFSLMKKAATKRPSLKLIVTSATMEAEKYSEYFNKCPVFTVPGRTFPVEVLYTKTPESDYLDAALITVMQIHLAEPPGDILLFLTGQEEIDTACQILFERMKSLGKLAPKLNIFPVYSTLPSEMQTRIFDPTPIGERKVIVAT
;
A
#
# COMPACT_ATOMS: atom_id res chain seq x y z
N ALA A 1 -14.43 -1.87 5.69
CA ALA A 1 -14.97 -1.01 6.76
C ALA A 1 -14.00 0.08 7.21
N HIS A 2 -12.70 -0.22 7.30
CA HIS A 2 -11.69 0.69 7.85
C HIS A 2 -11.61 2.08 7.20
N GLU A 3 -11.67 2.15 5.86
CA GLU A 3 -11.55 3.40 5.10
C GLU A 3 -12.76 4.35 5.22
N ARG A 4 -13.87 3.90 5.84
CA ARG A 4 -15.06 4.73 6.16
C ARG A 4 -15.54 5.66 5.03
N THR A 5 -15.67 5.12 3.82
CA THR A 5 -16.24 5.88 2.70
C THR A 5 -17.74 6.15 2.90
N ILE A 6 -18.26 7.24 2.31
CA ILE A 6 -19.71 7.57 2.36
C ILE A 6 -20.57 6.40 1.89
N HIS A 7 -20.16 5.73 0.81
CA HIS A 7 -20.85 4.56 0.29
C HIS A 7 -20.91 3.42 1.32
N THR A 8 -19.82 3.18 2.05
CA THR A 8 -19.76 2.15 3.09
C THR A 8 -20.72 2.48 4.24
N ASP A 9 -20.74 3.74 4.70
CA ASP A 9 -21.60 4.16 5.82
C ASP A 9 -23.09 4.11 5.46
N VAL A 10 -23.45 4.54 4.24
CA VAL A 10 -24.82 4.40 3.72
C VAL A 10 -25.20 2.92 3.62
N LEU A 11 -24.31 2.08 3.07
CA LEU A 11 -24.53 0.65 2.95
C LEU A 11 -24.74 -0.01 4.33
N PHE A 12 -23.96 0.37 5.35
CA PHE A 12 -24.14 -0.15 6.71
C PHE A 12 -25.52 0.17 7.28
N SER A 13 -25.99 1.41 7.10
CA SER A 13 -27.32 1.81 7.57
C SER A 13 -28.45 1.02 6.89
N LEU A 14 -28.32 0.77 5.58
CA LEU A 14 -29.29 0.00 4.79
C LEU A 14 -29.25 -1.48 5.17
N MET A 15 -28.05 -2.07 5.24
CA MET A 15 -27.87 -3.49 5.55
C MET A 15 -28.31 -3.82 6.97
N LYS A 16 -28.10 -2.93 7.96
CA LYS A 16 -28.62 -3.10 9.32
C LYS A 16 -30.15 -3.22 9.33
N LYS A 17 -30.85 -2.37 8.58
CA LYS A 17 -32.33 -2.43 8.43
C LYS A 17 -32.79 -3.62 7.59
N ALA A 18 -32.03 -4.02 6.59
CA ALA A 18 -32.37 -5.15 5.73
C ALA A 18 -32.22 -6.48 6.48
N ALA A 19 -31.18 -6.64 7.30
CA ALA A 19 -30.93 -7.84 8.09
C ALA A 19 -32.05 -8.12 9.10
N THR A 20 -32.69 -7.09 9.67
CA THR A 20 -33.84 -7.28 10.57
C THR A 20 -35.11 -7.70 9.84
N LYS A 21 -35.30 -7.26 8.59
CA LYS A 21 -36.48 -7.60 7.77
C LYS A 21 -36.36 -8.92 7.03
N ARG A 22 -35.13 -9.38 6.75
CA ARG A 22 -34.85 -10.60 5.97
C ARG A 22 -33.93 -11.54 6.75
N PRO A 23 -34.49 -12.44 7.59
CA PRO A 23 -33.70 -13.34 8.44
C PRO A 23 -32.74 -14.27 7.68
N SER A 24 -32.99 -14.53 6.39
CA SER A 24 -32.09 -15.31 5.54
C SER A 24 -30.85 -14.54 5.07
N LEU A 25 -30.80 -13.21 5.22
CA LEU A 25 -29.64 -12.39 4.88
C LEU A 25 -28.56 -12.53 5.96
N LYS A 26 -27.36 -12.94 5.56
CA LYS A 26 -26.17 -12.91 6.40
C LYS A 26 -25.29 -11.73 6.01
N LEU A 27 -24.81 -10.97 6.99
CA LEU A 27 -23.91 -9.83 6.80
C LEU A 27 -22.57 -10.14 7.49
N ILE A 28 -21.49 -10.01 6.74
CA ILE A 28 -20.12 -10.11 7.26
C ILE A 28 -19.45 -8.76 7.01
N VAL A 29 -18.94 -8.14 8.08
CA VAL A 29 -18.22 -6.87 8.01
C VAL A 29 -16.75 -7.14 8.28
N THR A 30 -15.88 -6.83 7.31
CA THR A 30 -14.43 -6.98 7.44
C THR A 30 -13.76 -5.62 7.69
N SER A 31 -12.82 -5.59 8.64
CA SER A 31 -12.01 -4.41 8.98
C SER A 31 -10.57 -4.84 9.25
N ALA A 32 -9.61 -3.99 8.86
CA ALA A 32 -8.19 -4.18 9.14
C ALA A 32 -7.74 -3.58 10.49
N THR A 33 -8.62 -2.82 11.17
CA THR A 33 -8.29 -2.16 12.44
C THR A 33 -8.80 -2.90 13.67
N MET A 34 -8.17 -2.60 14.80
CA MET A 34 -8.58 -3.05 16.13
C MET A 34 -9.85 -2.35 16.66
N GLU A 35 -10.54 -1.49 15.89
CA GLU A 35 -11.77 -0.84 16.35
C GLU A 35 -13.04 -1.68 16.10
N ALA A 36 -12.92 -3.01 16.15
CA ALA A 36 -14.00 -3.93 15.83
C ALA A 36 -15.21 -3.78 16.77
N GLU A 37 -14.96 -3.33 18.01
CA GLU A 37 -15.94 -3.11 19.05
C GLU A 37 -16.97 -2.05 18.66
N LYS A 38 -16.54 -0.94 18.03
CA LYS A 38 -17.46 0.11 17.56
C LYS A 38 -18.45 -0.43 16.53
N TYR A 39 -17.98 -1.32 15.64
CA TYR A 39 -18.85 -1.98 14.67
C TYR A 39 -19.78 -3.00 15.34
N SER A 40 -19.26 -3.76 16.30
CA SER A 40 -20.08 -4.69 17.08
C SER A 40 -21.24 -3.96 17.76
N GLU A 41 -20.97 -2.86 18.48
CA GLU A 41 -21.98 -2.03 19.12
C GLU A 41 -23.00 -1.49 18.10
N TYR A 42 -22.52 -0.97 16.96
CA TYR A 42 -23.40 -0.49 15.90
C TYR A 42 -24.29 -1.61 15.33
N PHE A 43 -23.78 -2.83 15.18
CA PHE A 43 -24.52 -3.99 14.67
C PHE A 43 -25.11 -4.86 15.80
N ASN A 44 -25.65 -4.21 16.83
CA ASN A 44 -26.42 -4.85 17.92
C ASN A 44 -25.59 -5.88 18.73
N LYS A 45 -24.35 -5.53 19.07
CA LYS A 45 -23.39 -6.39 19.78
C LYS A 45 -23.11 -7.70 19.04
N CYS A 46 -22.95 -7.65 17.72
CA CYS A 46 -22.64 -8.84 16.93
C CYS A 46 -21.28 -9.45 17.35
N PRO A 47 -21.10 -10.78 17.23
CA PRO A 47 -19.81 -11.40 17.54
C PRO A 47 -18.67 -10.81 16.71
N VAL A 48 -17.52 -10.62 17.35
CA VAL A 48 -16.29 -10.20 16.70
C VAL A 48 -15.38 -11.42 16.52
N PHE A 49 -14.87 -11.60 15.31
CA PHE A 49 -13.90 -12.65 15.01
C PHE A 49 -12.59 -12.00 14.56
N THR A 50 -11.53 -12.22 15.33
CA THR A 50 -10.20 -11.66 15.07
C THR A 50 -9.30 -12.73 14.48
N VAL A 51 -8.76 -12.47 13.30
CA VAL A 51 -7.69 -13.28 12.72
C VAL A 51 -6.36 -12.70 13.19
N PRO A 52 -5.53 -13.45 13.95
CA PRO A 52 -4.25 -12.95 14.38
C PRO A 52 -3.36 -12.68 13.15
N GLY A 53 -2.87 -11.45 13.05
CA GLY A 53 -1.89 -11.10 12.04
C GLY A 53 -0.57 -11.84 12.27
N ARG A 54 0.15 -12.13 11.18
CA ARG A 54 1.57 -12.49 11.25
C ARG A 54 2.35 -11.24 10.88
N THR A 55 2.98 -10.62 11.87
CA THR A 55 3.94 -9.54 11.64
C THR A 55 5.34 -10.11 11.73
N PHE A 56 6.25 -9.55 10.94
CA PHE A 56 7.68 -9.75 11.10
C PHE A 56 8.26 -8.50 11.77
N PRO A 57 9.35 -8.60 12.53
CA PRO A 57 10.02 -7.42 13.05
C PRO A 57 10.47 -6.53 11.88
N VAL A 58 10.11 -5.25 11.94
CA VAL A 58 10.50 -4.24 10.96
C VAL A 58 11.34 -3.20 11.69
N GLU A 59 12.55 -2.95 11.21
CA GLU A 59 13.40 -1.87 11.70
C GLU A 59 12.87 -0.53 11.14
N VAL A 60 12.75 0.47 12.01
CA VAL A 60 12.25 1.80 11.65
C VAL A 60 13.39 2.80 11.76
N LEU A 61 13.71 3.42 10.63
CA LEU A 61 14.74 4.44 10.52
C LEU A 61 14.09 5.82 10.38
N TYR A 62 14.68 6.82 11.03
CA TYR A 62 14.21 8.20 11.01
C TYR A 62 15.30 9.12 10.46
N THR A 63 14.91 10.16 9.74
CA THR A 63 15.83 11.24 9.39
C THR A 63 16.25 11.99 10.66
N LYS A 64 17.46 12.54 10.66
CA LYS A 64 17.97 13.30 11.83
C LYS A 64 17.22 14.62 12.02
N THR A 65 16.77 15.20 10.91
CA THR A 65 16.05 16.48 10.84
C THR A 65 14.91 16.36 9.83
N PRO A 66 13.89 17.22 9.92
CA PRO A 66 12.85 17.31 8.89
C PRO A 66 13.45 17.62 7.52
N GLU A 67 13.01 16.90 6.50
CA GLU A 67 13.41 17.14 5.10
C GLU A 67 12.46 18.15 4.44
N SER A 68 13.01 19.18 3.80
CA SER A 68 12.20 20.17 3.08
C SER A 68 11.66 19.64 1.75
N ASP A 69 12.38 18.71 1.13
CA ASP A 69 12.00 18.01 -0.08
C ASP A 69 11.94 16.50 0.21
N TYR A 70 10.76 16.03 0.61
CA TYR A 70 10.57 14.61 0.93
C TYR A 70 10.65 13.73 -0.32
N LEU A 71 10.35 14.28 -1.51
CA LEU A 71 10.37 13.51 -2.75
C LEU A 71 11.82 13.15 -3.07
N ASP A 72 12.72 14.13 -3.12
CA ASP A 72 14.14 13.85 -3.36
C ASP A 72 14.75 12.94 -2.28
N ALA A 73 14.45 13.20 -1.01
CA ALA A 73 14.91 12.36 0.10
C ALA A 73 14.44 10.90 -0.04
N ALA A 74 13.18 10.69 -0.43
CA ALA A 74 12.64 9.36 -0.68
C ALA A 74 13.34 8.67 -1.85
N LEU A 75 13.56 9.39 -2.97
CA LEU A 75 14.26 8.84 -4.13
C LEU A 75 15.72 8.50 -3.82
N ILE A 76 16.41 9.31 -3.02
CA ILE A 76 17.76 9.01 -2.51
C ILE A 76 17.73 7.73 -1.67
N THR A 77 16.75 7.59 -0.79
CA THR A 77 16.59 6.41 0.08
C THR A 77 16.36 5.14 -0.75
N VAL A 78 15.51 5.19 -1.78
CA VAL A 78 15.30 4.07 -2.73
C VAL A 78 16.63 3.65 -3.37
N MET A 79 17.43 4.61 -3.82
CA MET A 79 18.73 4.33 -4.45
C MET A 79 19.73 3.73 -3.46
N GLN A 80 19.77 4.24 -2.22
CA GLN A 80 20.63 3.69 -1.17
C GLN A 80 20.27 2.23 -0.84
N ILE A 81 18.97 1.96 -0.63
CA ILE A 81 18.47 0.60 -0.40
C ILE A 81 18.83 -0.31 -1.57
N HIS A 82 18.61 0.15 -2.80
CA HIS A 82 18.91 -0.64 -4.00
C HIS A 82 20.37 -1.09 -4.07
N LEU A 83 21.29 -0.21 -3.71
CA LEU A 83 22.73 -0.41 -3.86
C LEU A 83 23.40 -1.10 -2.65
N ALA A 84 22.88 -0.90 -1.43
CA ALA A 84 23.55 -1.33 -0.20
C ALA A 84 22.85 -2.47 0.54
N GLU A 85 21.53 -2.58 0.44
CA GLU A 85 20.76 -3.57 1.21
C GLU A 85 20.74 -4.93 0.49
N PRO A 86 20.54 -6.05 1.22
CA PRO A 86 20.35 -7.37 0.63
C PRO A 86 19.09 -7.43 -0.26
N PRO A 87 18.90 -8.54 -1.00
CA PRO A 87 17.73 -8.73 -1.86
C PRO A 87 16.40 -8.51 -1.13
N GLY A 88 15.52 -7.73 -1.76
CA GLY A 88 14.20 -7.39 -1.25
C GLY A 88 13.59 -6.25 -2.06
N ASP A 89 12.28 -6.33 -2.31
CA ASP A 89 11.55 -5.31 -3.05
C ASP A 89 11.33 -4.05 -2.22
N ILE A 90 11.15 -2.92 -2.89
CA ILE A 90 10.91 -1.61 -2.27
C ILE A 90 9.47 -1.19 -2.54
N LEU A 91 8.79 -0.70 -1.51
CA LEU A 91 7.50 -0.03 -1.62
C LEU A 91 7.66 1.43 -1.19
N LEU A 92 7.52 2.35 -2.14
CA LEU A 92 7.57 3.79 -1.92
C LEU A 92 6.15 4.37 -1.98
N PHE A 93 5.75 5.11 -0.96
CA PHE A 93 4.47 5.83 -0.93
C PHE A 93 4.66 7.30 -1.33
N LEU A 94 3.85 7.76 -2.28
CA LEU A 94 3.77 9.16 -2.74
C LEU A 94 2.32 9.62 -2.83
N THR A 95 2.10 10.93 -2.95
CA THR A 95 0.76 11.50 -2.68
C THR A 95 -0.20 11.44 -3.88
N GLY A 96 0.31 11.28 -5.10
CA GLY A 96 -0.53 11.34 -6.29
C GLY A 96 0.19 10.92 -7.57
N GLN A 97 -0.60 10.82 -8.64
CA GLN A 97 -0.15 10.36 -9.95
C GLN A 97 1.04 11.18 -10.49
N GLU A 98 0.97 12.51 -10.44
CA GLU A 98 2.02 13.39 -10.97
C GLU A 98 3.37 13.18 -10.25
N GLU A 99 3.35 13.07 -8.93
CA GLU A 99 4.54 12.75 -8.14
C GLU A 99 5.08 11.35 -8.47
N ILE A 100 4.19 10.37 -8.63
CA ILE A 100 4.57 8.98 -8.97
C ILE A 100 5.24 8.92 -10.33
N ASP A 101 4.63 9.52 -11.35
CA ASP A 101 5.17 9.50 -12.71
C ASP A 101 6.54 10.23 -12.75
N THR A 102 6.65 11.36 -12.05
CA THR A 102 7.91 12.12 -11.91
C THR A 102 8.99 11.30 -11.19
N ALA A 103 8.65 10.66 -10.06
CA ALA A 103 9.54 9.80 -9.31
C ALA A 103 10.06 8.62 -10.15
N CYS A 104 9.17 7.98 -10.90
CA CYS A 104 9.53 6.88 -11.79
C CYS A 104 10.53 7.31 -12.85
N GLN A 105 10.32 8.48 -13.47
CA GLN A 105 11.22 9.04 -14.47
C GLN A 105 12.60 9.35 -13.88
N ILE A 106 12.66 10.01 -12.72
CA ILE A 106 13.92 10.35 -12.05
C ILE A 106 14.70 9.08 -11.67
N LEU A 107 14.02 8.07 -11.12
CA LEU A 107 14.65 6.78 -10.80
C LEU A 107 15.19 6.09 -12.05
N PHE A 108 14.42 6.11 -13.14
CA PHE A 108 14.85 5.54 -14.41
C PHE A 108 16.12 6.22 -14.95
N GLU A 109 16.17 7.56 -14.91
CA GLU A 109 17.34 8.34 -15.34
C GLU A 109 18.57 8.09 -14.46
N ARG A 110 18.39 8.02 -13.12
CA ARG A 110 19.45 7.67 -12.16
C ARG A 110 19.99 6.25 -12.41
N MET A 111 19.13 5.29 -12.71
CA MET A 111 19.58 3.93 -13.04
C MET A 111 20.30 3.86 -14.38
N LYS A 112 19.84 4.63 -15.37
CA LYS A 112 20.49 4.73 -16.68
C LYS A 112 21.90 5.29 -16.57
N SER A 113 22.14 6.28 -15.70
CA SER A 113 23.47 6.87 -15.51
C SER A 113 24.45 5.92 -14.82
N LEU A 114 23.98 5.07 -13.91
CA LEU A 114 24.79 4.01 -13.29
C LEU A 114 25.15 2.88 -14.26
N GLY A 115 24.27 2.60 -15.23
CA GLY A 115 24.52 1.59 -16.27
C GLY A 115 24.80 0.21 -15.68
N LYS A 116 25.96 -0.38 -16.03
CA LYS A 116 26.36 -1.73 -15.56
C LYS A 116 26.98 -1.74 -14.15
N LEU A 117 27.14 -0.58 -13.51
CA LEU A 117 27.74 -0.48 -12.18
C LEU A 117 26.76 -0.90 -11.06
N ALA A 118 25.47 -1.00 -11.36
CA ALA A 118 24.43 -1.37 -10.41
C ALA A 118 23.56 -2.52 -10.95
N PRO A 119 22.99 -3.36 -10.06
CA PRO A 119 21.93 -4.28 -10.43
C PRO A 119 20.74 -3.55 -11.06
N LYS A 120 19.95 -4.25 -11.87
CA LYS A 120 18.77 -3.65 -12.50
C LYS A 120 17.68 -3.39 -11.46
N LEU A 121 17.06 -2.21 -11.57
CA LEU A 121 15.91 -1.80 -10.77
C LEU A 121 14.67 -1.73 -11.68
N ASN A 122 13.66 -2.56 -11.40
CA ASN A 122 12.39 -2.56 -12.11
C ASN A 122 11.41 -1.62 -11.40
N ILE A 123 11.00 -0.55 -12.07
CA ILE A 123 10.19 0.52 -11.49
C ILE A 123 8.73 0.35 -11.96
N PHE A 124 7.79 0.31 -11.02
CA PHE A 124 6.37 0.15 -11.30
C PHE A 124 5.52 1.23 -10.61
N PRO A 125 4.81 2.09 -11.36
CA PRO A 125 3.84 3.01 -10.79
C PRO A 125 2.53 2.29 -10.45
N VAL A 126 1.86 2.69 -9.37
CA VAL A 126 0.53 2.21 -8.98
C VAL A 126 -0.31 3.35 -8.42
N TYR A 127 -1.43 3.64 -9.09
CA TYR A 127 -2.43 4.59 -8.64
C TYR A 127 -3.80 4.23 -9.22
N SER A 128 -4.86 4.81 -8.65
CA SER A 128 -6.26 4.40 -8.88
C SER A 128 -6.73 4.43 -10.34
N THR A 129 -6.15 5.32 -11.17
CA THR A 129 -6.50 5.48 -12.59
C THR A 129 -5.75 4.54 -13.53
N LEU A 130 -4.77 3.77 -13.03
CA LEU A 130 -3.95 2.88 -13.85
C LEU A 130 -4.78 1.68 -14.36
N PRO A 131 -4.64 1.24 -15.62
CA PRO A 131 -5.34 0.05 -16.12
C PRO A 131 -5.04 -1.21 -15.28
N SER A 132 -6.03 -2.08 -15.08
CA SER A 132 -5.91 -3.28 -14.23
C SER A 132 -4.77 -4.22 -14.66
N GLU A 133 -4.53 -4.33 -15.96
CA GLU A 133 -3.41 -5.12 -16.50
C GLU A 133 -2.06 -4.60 -15.98
N MET A 134 -1.88 -3.27 -15.96
CA MET A 134 -0.65 -2.64 -15.46
C MET A 134 -0.54 -2.74 -13.93
N GLN A 135 -1.64 -2.61 -13.19
CA GLN A 135 -1.65 -2.82 -11.74
C GLN A 135 -1.24 -4.24 -11.36
N THR A 136 -1.63 -5.24 -12.16
CA THR A 136 -1.35 -6.65 -11.85
C THR A 136 0.14 -6.98 -11.96
N ARG A 137 0.89 -6.25 -12.81
CA ARG A 137 2.33 -6.48 -13.03
C ARG A 137 3.17 -6.29 -11.78
N ILE A 138 2.70 -5.56 -10.78
CA ILE A 138 3.43 -5.39 -9.51
C ILE A 138 3.55 -6.70 -8.72
N PHE A 139 2.68 -7.67 -8.99
CA PHE A 139 2.70 -8.98 -8.35
C PHE A 139 3.66 -9.97 -9.03
N ASP A 140 4.22 -9.62 -10.19
CA ASP A 140 5.18 -10.47 -10.87
C ASP A 140 6.44 -10.65 -10.00
N PRO A 141 6.99 -11.87 -9.92
CA PRO A 141 8.17 -12.13 -9.10
C PRO A 141 9.38 -11.36 -9.61
N THR A 142 10.16 -10.80 -8.70
CA THR A 142 11.39 -10.10 -9.04
C THR A 142 12.43 -11.09 -9.57
N PRO A 143 13.03 -10.85 -10.76
CA PRO A 143 14.07 -11.72 -11.30
C PRO A 143 15.30 -11.81 -10.38
N ILE A 144 16.01 -12.94 -10.44
CA ILE A 144 17.20 -13.18 -9.63
C ILE A 144 18.27 -12.13 -9.96
N GLY A 145 18.79 -11.46 -8.93
CA GLY A 145 19.81 -10.43 -9.09
C GLY A 145 19.27 -9.07 -9.53
N GLU A 146 17.96 -8.91 -9.65
CA GLU A 146 17.29 -7.62 -9.86
C GLU A 146 16.55 -7.20 -8.58
N ARG A 147 16.15 -5.93 -8.52
CA ARG A 147 15.25 -5.40 -7.49
C ARG A 147 14.01 -4.80 -8.14
N LYS A 148 12.86 -4.89 -7.47
CA LYS A 148 11.64 -4.19 -7.87
C LYS A 148 11.36 -3.04 -6.91
N VAL A 149 10.97 -1.88 -7.44
CA VAL A 149 10.40 -0.78 -6.67
C VAL A 149 8.99 -0.49 -7.17
N ILE A 150 8.03 -0.53 -6.24
CA ILE A 150 6.65 -0.15 -6.47
C ILE A 150 6.47 1.25 -5.90
N VAL A 151 6.03 2.19 -6.72
CA VAL A 151 5.76 3.57 -6.33
C VAL A 151 4.24 3.76 -6.32
N ALA A 152 3.66 3.88 -5.13
CA ALA A 152 2.23 3.75 -4.90
C ALA A 152 1.62 4.96 -4.16
N THR A 153 0.32 5.17 -4.35
CA THR A 153 -0.53 5.98 -3.46
C THR A 153 -1.15 5.13 -2.36
#